data_AF-A0A3B1E7U5-F1
#
_entry.id   AF-A0A3B1E7U5-F1
#
_cell.length_a   1.000
_cell.length_b   1.000
_cell.length_c   1.000
_cell.angle_alpha   90.00
_cell.angle_beta   90.00
_cell.angle_gamma   90.00
#
_symmetry.space_group_name_H-M   'P 1'
#
loop_
_entity.id
_entity.type
_entity.pdbx_description
1 polymer ?
#
loop_
_entity_poly.entity_id
_entity_poly.type
_entity_poly.pdbx_seq_one_letter_code
_entity_poly.pdbx_strand_id
1 'polypeptide(L)'
;EMSMQDAPENTPQRPDTTGELFTRLAFAYGASAVAAVAMLIYGYMTGNMGVVALGGLAVVLVLAVAPVSFMSVSRNSPSGLDAATMGALLGEMRAIRGSVDRLREYQSLSDDARRVLNRAQERVLLVKAIEEDITAEDWDAAVVLCEELAGRFGYREEAEEYRQRVEQARSATRDRNVAASIAALDGLIVQRRWDHAVNHAASIQRLYPDSTRVAGLLQRVENARERYKTDLERRFLHAAQGEGVDEAMGLLKELDAYLSEEDAEPYRELARGIIGKARENLGASFKLAVRDKRWRDAARIGERIINEFPNTRMAEEVRSLIDSLRERAGSVVR
;
A
#
# COMPACT_ATOMS: atom_id res chain seq x y z
N GLU A 1 1.67 -4.04 105.25
CA GLU A 1 1.35 -5.47 105.41
C GLU A 1 0.79 -6.01 104.10
N MET A 2 1.21 -7.24 103.76
CA MET A 2 0.61 -8.23 102.83
C MET A 2 0.37 -7.78 101.38
N SER A 3 1.17 -8.20 100.38
CA SER A 3 1.39 -9.57 99.85
C SER A 3 0.13 -10.24 99.30
N MET A 4 -0.04 -10.20 97.98
CA MET A 4 -0.81 -11.13 97.12
C MET A 4 -0.54 -10.64 95.68
N GLN A 5 0.44 -11.13 94.91
CA GLN A 5 0.65 -12.46 94.35
C GLN A 5 -0.63 -13.05 93.72
N ASP A 6 -0.94 -12.58 92.51
CA ASP A 6 -1.80 -13.28 91.55
C ASP A 6 -1.07 -13.43 90.22
N ALA A 7 -1.21 -14.64 89.66
CA ALA A 7 -0.46 -15.19 88.53
C ALA A 7 -0.85 -14.57 87.17
N PRO A 8 0.03 -14.67 86.14
CA PRO A 8 -0.32 -14.22 84.80
C PRO A 8 -1.34 -15.17 84.13
N GLU A 9 -2.51 -14.63 83.81
CA GLU A 9 -3.57 -15.28 83.03
C GLU A 9 -3.11 -15.42 81.58
N ASN A 10 -2.79 -16.66 81.18
CA ASN A 10 -2.36 -17.02 79.84
C ASN A 10 -3.57 -17.04 78.90
N THR A 11 -3.82 -15.93 78.20
CA THR A 11 -4.87 -15.85 77.18
C THR A 11 -4.42 -16.58 75.91
N PRO A 12 -5.22 -17.54 75.39
CA PRO A 12 -4.85 -18.27 74.17
C PRO A 12 -4.89 -17.33 72.97
N GLN A 13 -3.73 -17.12 72.33
CA GLN A 13 -3.64 -16.43 71.03
C GLN A 13 -4.52 -17.17 70.02
N ARG A 14 -5.59 -16.50 69.58
CA ARG A 14 -6.46 -16.98 68.49
C ARG A 14 -5.63 -16.95 67.20
N PRO A 15 -5.55 -18.06 66.43
CA PRO A 15 -4.77 -18.09 65.20
C PRO A 15 -5.34 -17.09 64.19
N ASP A 16 -4.45 -16.34 63.56
CA ASP A 16 -4.77 -15.27 62.62
C ASP A 16 -5.19 -15.87 61.24
N THR A 17 -6.42 -16.39 61.18
CA THR A 17 -6.93 -17.20 60.06
C THR A 17 -7.00 -16.44 58.73
N THR A 18 -7.02 -15.10 58.78
CA THR A 18 -7.15 -14.24 57.60
C THR A 18 -5.85 -14.20 56.78
N GLY A 19 -4.70 -14.22 57.44
CA GLY A 19 -3.39 -14.27 56.80
C GLY A 19 -3.14 -15.61 56.09
N GLU A 20 -3.61 -16.72 56.67
CA GLU A 20 -3.51 -18.04 56.04
C GLU A 20 -4.37 -18.16 54.77
N LEU A 21 -5.57 -17.59 54.75
CA LEU A 21 -6.44 -17.64 53.56
C LEU A 21 -5.85 -16.84 52.40
N PHE A 22 -5.29 -15.66 52.71
CA PHE A 22 -4.68 -14.80 51.71
C PHE A 22 -3.44 -15.44 51.07
N THR A 23 -2.58 -16.04 51.90
CA THR A 23 -1.37 -16.73 51.41
C THR A 23 -1.73 -17.96 50.57
N ARG A 24 -2.75 -18.74 50.96
CA ARG A 24 -3.24 -19.88 50.16
C ARG A 24 -3.84 -19.45 48.82
N LEU A 25 -4.64 -18.38 48.79
CA LEU A 25 -5.22 -17.84 47.55
C LEU A 25 -4.14 -17.29 46.61
N ALA A 26 -3.19 -16.51 47.13
CA ALA A 26 -2.07 -16.01 46.35
C ALA A 26 -1.25 -17.15 45.72
N PHE A 27 -1.01 -18.22 46.48
CA PHE A 27 -0.28 -19.38 45.99
C PHE A 27 -1.05 -20.16 44.92
N ALA A 28 -2.37 -20.35 45.11
CA ALA A 28 -3.22 -21.03 44.14
C ALA A 28 -3.31 -20.27 42.80
N TYR A 29 -3.48 -18.94 42.84
CA TYR A 29 -3.50 -18.12 41.64
C TYR A 29 -2.13 -18.07 40.96
N GLY A 30 -1.05 -17.93 41.73
CA GLY A 30 0.32 -17.99 41.20
C GLY A 30 0.61 -19.30 40.46
N ALA A 31 0.27 -20.44 41.07
CA ALA A 31 0.45 -21.74 40.43
C ALA A 31 -0.37 -21.89 39.14
N SER A 32 -1.62 -21.41 39.14
CA SER A 32 -2.50 -21.45 37.96
C SER A 32 -1.99 -20.57 36.81
N ALA A 33 -1.45 -19.39 37.11
CA ALA A 33 -0.88 -18.49 36.11
C ALA A 33 0.37 -19.09 35.47
N VAL A 34 1.27 -19.67 36.28
CA VAL A 34 2.47 -20.34 35.79
C VAL A 34 2.12 -21.53 34.90
N ALA A 35 1.13 -22.34 35.29
CA ALA A 35 0.66 -23.47 34.48
C ALA A 35 0.06 -23.02 33.14
N ALA A 36 -0.72 -21.92 33.12
CA ALA A 36 -1.30 -21.38 31.90
C ALA A 36 -0.24 -20.83 30.93
N VAL A 37 0.77 -20.14 31.45
CA VAL A 37 1.92 -19.64 30.65
C VAL A 37 2.78 -20.79 30.13
N ALA A 38 3.03 -21.82 30.95
CA ALA A 38 3.77 -23.01 30.51
C ALA A 38 3.04 -23.75 29.36
N MET A 39 1.70 -23.86 29.42
CA MET A 39 0.90 -24.42 28.33
C MET A 39 0.99 -23.59 27.04
N LEU A 40 0.99 -22.25 27.14
CA LEU A 40 1.18 -21.37 25.97
C LEU A 40 2.54 -21.59 25.31
N ILE A 41 3.61 -21.63 26.10
CA ILE A 41 4.97 -21.86 25.58
C ILE A 41 5.07 -23.25 24.96
N TYR A 42 4.54 -24.28 25.61
CA TYR A 42 4.52 -25.65 25.09
C TYR A 42 3.73 -25.76 23.78
N GLY A 43 2.54 -25.13 23.70
CA GLY A 43 1.74 -25.09 22.48
C GLY A 43 2.46 -24.39 21.33
N TYR A 44 3.21 -23.33 21.61
CA TYR A 44 4.01 -22.62 20.62
C TYR A 44 5.18 -23.48 20.10
N MET A 45 5.91 -24.16 20.99
CA MET A 45 7.03 -25.02 20.59
C MET A 45 6.61 -26.27 19.81
N THR A 46 5.41 -26.80 20.07
CA THR A 46 4.88 -27.99 19.39
C THR A 46 4.10 -27.66 18.11
N GLY A 47 3.89 -26.39 17.79
CA GLY A 47 3.13 -25.94 16.62
C GLY A 47 1.63 -26.24 16.69
N ASN A 48 1.11 -26.63 17.86
CA ASN A 48 -0.30 -26.99 18.02
C ASN A 48 -1.13 -25.76 18.45
N MET A 49 -1.78 -25.12 17.47
CA MET A 49 -2.65 -23.95 17.71
C MET A 49 -3.74 -24.21 18.76
N GLY A 50 -4.25 -25.45 18.88
CA GLY A 50 -5.30 -25.78 19.85
C GLY A 50 -4.82 -25.60 21.30
N VAL A 51 -3.57 -25.99 21.58
CA VAL A 51 -2.98 -25.86 22.92
C VAL A 51 -2.66 -24.40 23.22
N VAL A 52 -2.24 -23.62 22.22
CA VAL A 52 -2.01 -22.17 22.35
C VAL A 52 -3.30 -21.43 22.69
N ALA A 53 -4.40 -21.72 21.98
CA ALA A 53 -5.70 -21.09 22.24
C ALA A 53 -6.22 -21.42 23.65
N LEU A 54 -6.05 -22.68 24.09
CA LEU A 54 -6.45 -23.12 25.42
C LEU A 54 -5.64 -22.43 26.53
N GLY A 55 -4.33 -22.30 26.35
CA GLY A 55 -3.46 -21.56 27.27
C GLY A 55 -3.78 -20.07 27.33
N GLY A 56 -4.09 -19.45 26.19
CA GLY A 56 -4.52 -18.05 26.12
C GLY A 56 -5.82 -17.78 26.89
N LEU A 57 -6.82 -18.66 26.74
CA LEU A 57 -8.08 -18.57 27.45
C LEU A 57 -7.89 -18.73 28.97
N ALA A 58 -7.03 -19.66 29.40
CA ALA A 58 -6.70 -19.86 30.81
C ALA A 58 -6.05 -18.61 31.45
N VAL A 59 -5.16 -17.91 30.73
CA VAL A 59 -4.55 -16.66 31.23
C VAL A 59 -5.59 -15.55 31.41
N VAL A 60 -6.48 -15.37 30.43
CA VAL A 60 -7.56 -14.37 30.51
C VAL A 60 -8.50 -14.66 31.69
N LEU A 61 -8.84 -15.94 31.90
CA LEU A 61 -9.68 -16.35 33.02
C LEU A 61 -9.04 -16.02 34.37
N VAL A 62 -7.75 -16.34 34.55
CA VAL A 62 -7.01 -16.06 35.80
C VAL A 62 -6.94 -14.55 36.06
N LEU A 63 -6.66 -13.74 35.03
CA LEU A 63 -6.60 -12.29 35.14
C LEU A 63 -7.96 -11.65 35.44
N ALA A 64 -9.06 -12.20 34.93
CA ALA A 64 -10.40 -11.68 35.20
C ALA A 64 -10.89 -12.01 36.61
N VAL A 65 -10.56 -13.20 37.13
CA VAL A 65 -11.09 -13.70 38.41
C VAL A 65 -10.23 -13.26 39.62
N ALA A 66 -8.92 -13.05 39.43
CA ALA A 66 -8.01 -12.60 40.48
C ALA A 66 -8.43 -11.28 41.17
N PRO A 67 -8.78 -10.18 40.45
CA PRO A 67 -9.16 -8.93 41.11
C PRO A 67 -10.50 -9.05 41.86
N VAL A 68 -11.44 -9.83 41.34
CA VAL A 68 -12.77 -10.02 41.97
C VAL A 68 -12.65 -10.81 43.28
N SER A 69 -11.85 -11.88 43.30
CA SER A 69 -11.61 -12.69 44.50
C SER A 69 -10.87 -11.89 45.59
N PHE A 70 -9.88 -11.09 45.19
CA PHE A 70 -9.12 -10.23 46.10
C PHE A 70 -9.96 -9.09 46.68
N MET A 71 -10.86 -8.50 45.88
CA MET A 71 -11.77 -7.45 46.32
C MET A 71 -12.88 -7.98 47.25
N SER A 72 -13.23 -9.26 47.12
CA SER A 72 -14.20 -9.93 47.99
C SER A 72 -13.60 -10.27 49.36
N VAL A 73 -12.35 -10.75 49.40
CA VAL A 73 -11.65 -11.06 50.67
C VAL A 73 -11.31 -9.79 51.45
N SER A 74 -11.00 -8.68 50.77
CA SER A 74 -10.75 -7.37 51.42
C SER A 74 -12.02 -6.65 51.89
N ARG A 75 -13.22 -7.08 51.47
CA ARG A 75 -14.51 -6.54 51.92
C ARG A 75 -15.13 -7.27 53.10
N ASN A 76 -14.60 -8.42 53.52
CA ASN A 76 -15.09 -9.16 54.67
C ASN A 76 -14.38 -8.75 55.99
N SER A 77 -14.56 -7.50 56.40
CA SER A 77 -14.49 -7.15 57.83
C SER A 77 -15.87 -7.44 58.44
N PRO A 78 -16.00 -8.28 59.48
CA PRO A 78 -17.30 -8.70 59.98
C PRO A 78 -17.85 -7.66 60.97
N SER A 79 -18.78 -6.83 60.52
CA SER A 79 -19.66 -6.10 61.43
C SER A 79 -20.97 -5.70 60.75
N GLY A 80 -22.07 -6.30 61.20
CA GLY A 80 -23.42 -5.74 61.07
C GLY A 80 -24.16 -6.00 59.75
N LEU A 81 -25.05 -6.99 59.75
CA LEU A 81 -26.18 -7.05 58.82
C LEU A 81 -27.15 -5.91 59.14
N ASP A 82 -26.93 -4.72 58.59
CA ASP A 82 -27.79 -3.56 58.81
C ASP A 82 -28.69 -3.23 57.60
N ALA A 83 -29.87 -2.70 57.92
CA ALA A 83 -30.98 -2.35 57.03
C ALA A 83 -30.62 -1.45 55.83
N ALA A 84 -29.41 -0.86 55.80
CA ALA A 84 -28.91 -0.04 54.70
C ALA A 84 -28.70 -0.84 53.40
N THR A 85 -28.20 -2.08 53.48
CA THR A 85 -28.04 -2.97 52.31
C THR A 85 -29.38 -3.38 51.72
N MET A 86 -30.38 -3.64 52.57
CA MET A 86 -31.75 -3.93 52.14
C MET A 86 -32.42 -2.69 51.53
N GLY A 87 -32.16 -1.50 52.09
CA GLY A 87 -32.62 -0.22 51.53
C GLY A 87 -32.01 0.10 50.16
N ALA A 88 -30.72 -0.20 49.96
CA ALA A 88 -30.04 -0.05 48.68
C ALA A 88 -30.60 -1.02 47.62
N LEU A 89 -30.80 -2.29 47.98
CA LEU A 89 -31.45 -3.29 47.11
C LEU A 89 -32.89 -2.92 46.75
N LEU A 90 -33.67 -2.37 47.70
CA LEU A 90 -35.02 -1.87 47.42
C LEU A 90 -34.99 -0.59 46.56
N GLY A 91 -33.96 0.24 46.69
CA GLY A 91 -33.71 1.39 45.83
C GLY A 91 -33.40 0.97 44.39
N GLU A 92 -32.51 -0.01 44.20
CA GLU A 92 -32.21 -0.61 42.91
C GLU A 92 -33.43 -1.31 42.30
N MET A 93 -34.22 -2.05 43.09
CA MET A 93 -35.46 -2.65 42.59
C MET A 93 -36.49 -1.62 42.14
N ARG A 94 -36.58 -0.45 42.80
CA ARG A 94 -37.44 0.65 42.32
C ARG A 94 -36.89 1.31 41.06
N ALA A 95 -35.56 1.46 40.94
CA ALA A 95 -34.92 1.97 39.73
C ALA A 95 -35.12 1.01 38.54
N ILE A 96 -34.97 -0.29 38.78
CA ILE A 96 -35.24 -1.35 37.80
C ILE A 96 -36.73 -1.34 37.43
N ARG A 97 -37.64 -1.27 38.40
CA ARG A 97 -39.09 -1.18 38.13
C ARG A 97 -39.44 0.06 37.30
N GLY A 98 -38.84 1.21 37.62
CA GLY A 98 -39.00 2.43 36.82
C GLY A 98 -38.44 2.31 35.41
N SER A 99 -37.34 1.58 35.22
CA SER A 99 -36.80 1.29 33.88
C SER A 99 -37.66 0.28 33.09
N VAL A 100 -38.26 -0.69 33.78
CA VAL A 100 -39.17 -1.69 33.21
C VAL A 100 -40.50 -1.06 32.83
N ASP A 101 -41.04 -0.15 33.64
CA ASP A 101 -42.26 0.59 33.33
C ASP A 101 -42.06 1.52 32.12
N ARG A 102 -40.90 2.18 32.02
CA ARG A 102 -40.52 2.92 30.80
C ARG A 102 -40.35 2.00 29.60
N LEU A 103 -39.69 0.84 29.74
CA LEU A 103 -39.58 -0.17 28.68
C LEU A 103 -40.95 -0.66 28.21
N ARG A 104 -41.91 -0.83 29.13
CA ARG A 104 -43.29 -1.20 28.84
C ARG A 104 -44.02 -0.08 28.11
N GLU A 105 -43.79 1.17 28.49
CA GLU A 105 -44.31 2.35 27.80
C GLU A 105 -43.73 2.45 26.37
N TYR A 106 -42.42 2.23 26.20
CA TYR A 106 -41.74 2.13 24.91
C TYR A 106 -42.25 0.94 24.07
N GLN A 107 -42.57 -0.21 24.67
CA GLN A 107 -43.18 -1.37 23.99
C GLN A 107 -44.65 -1.18 23.63
N SER A 108 -45.35 -0.27 24.31
CA SER A 108 -46.75 0.05 24.03
C SER A 108 -46.93 1.13 22.94
N LEU A 109 -45.86 1.86 22.61
CA LEU A 109 -45.85 2.81 21.49
C LEU A 109 -45.87 2.06 20.15
N SER A 110 -46.87 2.37 19.33
CA SER A 110 -46.93 1.96 17.92
C SER A 110 -45.63 2.33 17.19
N ASP A 111 -45.18 1.51 16.24
CA ASP A 111 -43.95 1.73 15.47
C ASP A 111 -43.89 3.13 14.83
N ASP A 112 -45.03 3.69 14.42
CA ASP A 112 -45.11 5.05 13.90
C ASP A 112 -44.79 6.13 14.96
N ALA A 113 -45.21 5.93 16.21
CA ALA A 113 -44.92 6.86 17.29
C ALA A 113 -43.44 6.80 17.71
N ARG A 114 -42.82 5.60 17.67
CA ARG A 114 -41.37 5.44 17.86
C ARG A 114 -40.57 6.13 16.77
N ARG A 115 -40.99 5.99 15.51
CA ARG A 115 -40.35 6.64 14.35
C ARG A 115 -40.41 8.17 14.44
N VAL A 116 -41.55 8.72 14.87
CA VAL A 116 -41.67 10.18 15.05
C VAL A 116 -40.78 10.69 16.19
N LEU A 117 -40.70 9.96 17.31
CA LEU A 117 -39.87 10.34 18.46
C LEU A 117 -38.37 10.23 18.16
N ASN A 118 -37.93 9.21 17.42
CA ASN A 118 -36.52 8.96 17.10
C ASN A 118 -36.07 9.56 15.76
N ARG A 119 -36.96 10.25 15.04
CA ARG A 119 -36.73 10.81 13.69
C ARG A 119 -35.41 11.57 13.57
N ALA A 120 -35.09 12.43 14.55
CA ALA A 120 -33.88 13.23 14.52
C ALA A 120 -32.61 12.37 14.65
N GLN A 121 -32.65 11.33 15.49
CA GLN A 121 -31.52 10.44 15.70
C GLN A 121 -31.31 9.51 14.49
N GLU A 122 -32.39 8.95 13.93
CA GLU A 122 -32.34 8.12 12.73
C GLU A 122 -31.81 8.91 11.52
N ARG A 123 -32.22 10.18 11.37
CA ARG A 123 -31.65 11.09 10.37
C ARG A 123 -30.13 11.24 10.53
N VAL A 124 -29.66 11.53 11.74
CA VAL A 124 -28.22 11.71 11.99
C VAL A 124 -27.42 10.45 11.66
N LEU A 125 -27.96 9.27 12.01
CA LEU A 125 -27.33 8.00 11.67
C LEU A 125 -27.27 7.75 10.17
N LEU A 126 -28.36 8.02 9.43
CA LEU A 126 -28.40 7.89 7.97
C LEU A 126 -27.47 8.87 7.28
N VAL A 127 -27.46 10.14 7.69
CA VAL A 127 -26.54 11.15 7.15
C VAL A 127 -25.09 10.71 7.35
N LYS A 128 -24.76 10.25 8.56
CA LYS A 128 -23.42 9.77 8.86
C LYS A 128 -23.04 8.56 7.99
N ALA A 129 -23.94 7.61 7.80
CA ALA A 129 -23.70 6.46 6.92
C ALA A 129 -23.51 6.88 5.46
N ILE A 130 -24.31 7.84 4.95
CA ILE A 130 -24.12 8.40 3.61
C ILE A 130 -22.72 9.04 3.47
N GLU A 131 -22.28 9.81 4.46
CA GLU A 131 -20.95 10.42 4.43
C GLU A 131 -19.82 9.39 4.50
N GLU A 132 -19.99 8.31 5.26
CA GLU A 132 -19.07 7.18 5.31
C GLU A 132 -18.99 6.48 3.94
N ASP A 133 -20.12 6.19 3.30
CA ASP A 133 -20.18 5.55 1.97
C ASP A 133 -19.58 6.46 0.87
N ILE A 134 -19.82 7.78 0.93
CA ILE A 134 -19.17 8.76 0.04
C ILE A 134 -17.65 8.73 0.23
N THR A 135 -17.18 8.59 1.46
CA THR A 135 -15.75 8.54 1.77
C THR A 135 -15.12 7.21 1.34
N ALA A 136 -15.88 6.12 1.40
CA ALA A 136 -15.48 4.80 0.94
C ALA A 136 -15.53 4.64 -0.60
N GLU A 137 -16.05 5.64 -1.32
CA GLU A 137 -16.32 5.59 -2.76
C GLU A 137 -17.41 4.57 -3.17
N ASP A 138 -18.26 4.17 -2.22
CA ASP A 138 -19.39 3.25 -2.41
C ASP A 138 -20.64 4.03 -2.84
N TRP A 139 -20.59 4.60 -4.05
CA TRP A 139 -21.60 5.54 -4.55
C TRP A 139 -23.01 4.95 -4.63
N ASP A 140 -23.14 3.70 -5.06
CA ASP A 140 -24.45 3.06 -5.23
C ASP A 140 -25.14 2.85 -3.87
N ALA A 141 -24.38 2.50 -2.82
CA ALA A 141 -24.89 2.38 -1.46
C ALA A 141 -25.33 3.75 -0.91
N ALA A 142 -24.52 4.78 -1.11
CA ALA A 142 -24.85 6.14 -0.72
C ALA A 142 -26.15 6.65 -1.39
N VAL A 143 -26.37 6.34 -2.69
CA VAL A 143 -27.61 6.70 -3.41
C VAL A 143 -28.82 6.00 -2.81
N VAL A 144 -28.72 4.71 -2.48
CA VAL A 144 -29.81 3.96 -1.83
C VAL A 144 -30.17 4.57 -0.47
N LEU A 145 -29.16 4.93 0.34
CA LEU A 145 -29.40 5.60 1.63
C LEU A 145 -30.06 6.99 1.45
N CYS A 146 -29.73 7.72 0.38
CA CYS A 146 -30.43 8.96 0.03
C CYS A 146 -31.91 8.71 -0.31
N GLU A 147 -32.26 7.62 -0.98
CA GLU A 147 -33.66 7.23 -1.21
C GLU A 147 -34.39 6.89 0.09
N GLU A 148 -33.73 6.20 1.02
CA GLU A 148 -34.29 5.94 2.34
C GLU A 148 -34.56 7.23 3.13
N LEU A 149 -33.63 8.19 3.07
CA LEU A 149 -33.77 9.50 3.70
C LEU A 149 -34.95 10.29 3.11
N ALA A 150 -35.11 10.25 1.78
CA ALA A 150 -36.23 10.88 1.08
C ALA A 150 -37.59 10.24 1.40
N GLY A 151 -37.63 8.90 1.54
CA GLY A 151 -38.84 8.12 1.70
C GLY A 151 -39.37 8.07 3.14
N ARG A 152 -38.50 7.90 4.14
CA ARG A 152 -38.93 7.60 5.53
C ARG A 152 -39.35 8.81 6.33
N PHE A 153 -38.84 10.00 6.01
CA PHE A 153 -38.96 11.14 6.92
C PHE A 153 -39.33 12.47 6.26
N GLY A 154 -39.69 12.47 4.98
CA GLY A 154 -40.04 13.69 4.25
C GLY A 154 -38.86 14.67 4.04
N TYR A 155 -37.62 14.22 4.29
CA TYR A 155 -36.39 15.00 4.06
C TYR A 155 -35.97 14.97 2.58
N ARG A 156 -36.90 15.24 1.66
CA ARG A 156 -36.65 15.14 0.22
C ARG A 156 -35.62 16.15 -0.28
N GLU A 157 -35.66 17.37 0.24
CA GLU A 157 -34.72 18.43 -0.13
C GLU A 157 -33.29 18.05 0.27
N GLU A 158 -33.09 17.68 1.53
CA GLU A 158 -31.78 17.25 2.03
C GLU A 158 -31.28 15.97 1.34
N ALA A 159 -32.14 15.00 1.07
CA ALA A 159 -31.76 13.82 0.30
C ALA A 159 -31.30 14.17 -1.13
N GLU A 160 -31.91 15.18 -1.76
CA GLU A 160 -31.48 15.66 -3.07
C GLU A 160 -30.12 16.37 -2.99
N GLU A 161 -29.86 17.15 -1.94
CA GLU A 161 -28.54 17.73 -1.70
C GLU A 161 -27.46 16.65 -1.56
N TYR A 162 -27.73 15.58 -0.81
CA TYR A 162 -26.79 14.46 -0.70
C TYR A 162 -26.61 13.72 -2.02
N ARG A 163 -27.67 13.51 -2.83
CA ARG A 163 -27.52 12.93 -4.18
C ARG A 163 -26.61 13.77 -5.07
N GLN A 164 -26.80 15.09 -5.07
CA GLN A 164 -25.93 15.99 -5.81
C GLN A 164 -24.49 15.91 -5.32
N ARG A 165 -24.28 15.83 -4.00
CA ARG A 165 -22.95 15.66 -3.41
C ARG A 165 -22.30 14.32 -3.77
N VAL A 166 -23.06 13.22 -3.79
CA VAL A 166 -22.59 11.90 -4.25
C VAL A 166 -22.18 11.96 -5.72
N GLU A 167 -23.00 12.54 -6.60
CA GLU A 167 -22.69 12.63 -8.03
C GLU A 167 -21.48 13.55 -8.29
N GLN A 168 -21.35 14.65 -7.55
CA GLN A 168 -20.15 15.50 -7.59
C GLN A 168 -18.90 14.75 -7.13
N ALA A 169 -18.98 13.97 -6.04
CA ALA A 169 -17.87 13.17 -5.56
C ALA A 169 -17.47 12.06 -6.55
N ARG A 170 -18.46 11.38 -7.14
CA ARG A 170 -18.28 10.34 -8.16
C ARG A 170 -17.62 10.89 -9.42
N SER A 171 -18.14 12.00 -9.96
CA SER A 171 -17.58 12.66 -11.15
C SER A 171 -16.16 13.16 -10.90
N ALA A 172 -15.90 13.79 -9.74
CA ALA A 172 -14.55 14.23 -9.36
C ALA A 172 -13.56 13.05 -9.28
N THR A 173 -13.98 11.91 -8.72
CA THR A 173 -13.15 10.70 -8.63
C THR A 173 -12.89 10.12 -10.01
N ARG A 174 -13.90 10.04 -10.87
CA ARG A 174 -13.75 9.63 -12.28
C ARG A 174 -12.77 10.53 -13.02
N ASP A 175 -12.89 11.84 -12.86
CA ASP A 175 -11.99 12.82 -13.48
C ASP A 175 -10.54 12.69 -12.99
N ARG A 176 -10.33 12.45 -11.69
CA ARG A 176 -9.00 12.15 -11.13
C ARG A 176 -8.41 10.89 -11.74
N ASN A 177 -9.20 9.83 -11.87
CA ASN A 177 -8.75 8.56 -12.44
C ASN A 177 -8.39 8.70 -13.93
N VAL A 178 -9.19 9.45 -14.70
CA VAL A 178 -8.88 9.81 -16.09
C VAL A 178 -7.59 10.61 -16.16
N ALA A 179 -7.43 11.64 -15.32
CA ALA A 179 -6.24 12.47 -15.29
C ALA A 179 -4.97 11.67 -14.94
N ALA A 180 -5.04 10.79 -13.93
CA ALA A 180 -3.94 9.90 -13.55
C ALA A 180 -3.56 8.95 -14.69
N SER A 181 -4.55 8.40 -15.39
CA SER A 181 -4.34 7.51 -16.54
C SER A 181 -3.66 8.23 -17.70
N ILE A 182 -4.05 9.48 -17.98
CA ILE A 182 -3.42 10.35 -18.99
C ILE A 182 -1.99 10.72 -18.57
N ALA A 183 -1.75 11.01 -17.30
CA ALA A 183 -0.39 11.28 -16.81
C ALA A 183 0.54 10.06 -16.97
N ALA A 184 0.03 8.85 -16.73
CA ALA A 184 0.76 7.62 -17.00
C ALA A 184 1.06 7.43 -18.49
N LEU A 185 0.10 7.76 -19.38
CA LEU A 185 0.32 7.77 -20.83
C LEU A 185 1.44 8.73 -21.23
N ASP A 186 1.41 9.96 -20.69
CA ASP A 186 2.42 10.96 -20.97
C ASP A 186 3.82 10.51 -20.50
N GLY A 187 3.89 9.78 -19.39
CA GLY A 187 5.12 9.11 -18.95
C GLY A 187 5.66 8.09 -19.96
N LEU A 188 4.79 7.28 -20.58
CA LEU A 188 5.19 6.32 -21.63
C LEU A 188 5.70 7.02 -22.90
N ILE A 189 5.06 8.13 -23.28
CA ILE A 189 5.48 8.97 -24.41
C ILE A 189 6.89 9.54 -24.15
N VAL A 190 7.14 10.10 -22.97
CA VAL A 190 8.46 10.67 -22.61
C VAL A 190 9.55 9.60 -22.62
N GLN A 191 9.23 8.38 -22.17
CA GLN A 191 10.15 7.23 -22.20
C GLN A 191 10.30 6.60 -23.59
N ARG A 192 9.64 7.14 -24.62
CA ARG A 192 9.66 6.64 -26.01
C ARG A 192 9.17 5.18 -26.13
N ARG A 193 8.31 4.75 -25.21
CA ARG A 193 7.70 3.41 -25.21
C ARG A 193 6.42 3.43 -26.05
N TRP A 194 6.57 3.63 -27.36
CA TRP A 194 5.46 3.91 -28.28
C TRP A 194 4.38 2.84 -28.29
N ASP A 195 4.77 1.56 -28.40
CA ASP A 195 3.79 0.44 -28.45
C ASP A 195 2.97 0.35 -27.15
N HIS A 196 3.63 0.55 -26.00
CA HIS A 196 2.94 0.61 -24.72
C HIS A 196 2.02 1.82 -24.62
N ALA A 197 2.44 2.99 -25.12
CA ALA A 197 1.63 4.19 -25.13
C ALA A 197 0.37 4.03 -25.99
N VAL A 198 0.48 3.45 -27.19
CA VAL A 198 -0.68 3.16 -28.08
C VAL A 198 -1.67 2.22 -27.40
N ASN A 199 -1.18 1.11 -26.84
CA ASN A 199 -2.03 0.15 -26.13
C ASN A 199 -2.72 0.76 -24.91
N HIS A 200 -2.00 1.58 -24.15
CA HIS A 200 -2.54 2.27 -22.97
C HIS A 200 -3.59 3.31 -23.37
N ALA A 201 -3.35 4.10 -24.41
CA ALA A 201 -4.33 5.03 -24.97
C ALA A 201 -5.62 4.33 -25.41
N ALA A 202 -5.51 3.20 -26.13
CA ALA A 202 -6.66 2.39 -26.51
C ALA A 202 -7.40 1.77 -25.31
N SER A 203 -6.68 1.43 -24.24
CA SER A 203 -7.29 0.96 -22.99
C SER A 203 -8.08 2.07 -22.30
N ILE A 204 -7.52 3.27 -22.15
CA ILE A 204 -8.21 4.42 -21.54
C ILE A 204 -9.48 4.76 -22.33
N GLN A 205 -9.42 4.75 -23.66
CA GLN A 205 -10.57 5.04 -24.52
C GLN A 205 -11.72 4.04 -24.36
N ARG A 206 -11.41 2.77 -24.07
CA ARG A 206 -12.42 1.74 -23.77
C ARG A 206 -12.99 1.86 -22.35
N LEU A 207 -12.15 2.22 -21.38
CA LEU A 207 -12.57 2.37 -19.97
C LEU A 207 -13.41 3.64 -19.74
N TYR A 208 -13.14 4.71 -20.49
CA TYR A 208 -13.78 6.01 -20.31
C TYR A 208 -14.27 6.59 -21.65
N PRO A 209 -15.23 5.94 -22.33
CA PRO A 209 -15.70 6.37 -23.65
C PRO A 209 -16.39 7.74 -23.63
N ASP A 210 -17.05 8.09 -22.52
CA ASP A 210 -17.82 9.34 -22.39
C ASP A 210 -16.95 10.57 -22.10
N SER A 211 -15.66 10.38 -21.82
CA SER A 211 -14.77 11.50 -21.47
C SER A 211 -14.21 12.16 -22.73
N THR A 212 -14.56 13.42 -22.95
CA THR A 212 -14.01 14.23 -24.06
C THR A 212 -12.49 14.35 -24.02
N ARG A 213 -11.87 14.28 -22.83
CA ARG A 213 -10.41 14.35 -22.63
C ARG A 213 -9.66 13.15 -23.18
N VAL A 214 -10.36 12.02 -23.32
CA VAL A 214 -9.81 10.75 -23.80
C VAL A 214 -9.96 10.63 -25.32
N ALA A 215 -10.81 11.47 -25.93
CA ALA A 215 -10.92 11.56 -27.38
C ALA A 215 -9.58 12.00 -27.98
N GLY A 216 -9.05 11.22 -28.93
CA GLY A 216 -7.83 11.56 -29.66
C GLY A 216 -6.51 11.25 -28.93
N LEU A 217 -6.52 10.48 -27.83
CA LEU A 217 -5.27 10.06 -27.18
C LEU A 217 -4.35 9.26 -28.11
N LEU A 218 -4.91 8.41 -28.99
CA LEU A 218 -4.14 7.68 -30.00
C LEU A 218 -3.42 8.64 -30.96
N GLN A 219 -4.15 9.61 -31.52
CA GLN A 219 -3.59 10.64 -32.38
C GLN A 219 -2.50 11.45 -31.65
N ARG A 220 -2.66 11.71 -30.35
CA ARG A 220 -1.65 12.40 -29.54
C ARG A 220 -0.34 11.61 -29.46
N VAL A 221 -0.42 10.28 -29.29
CA VAL A 221 0.77 9.40 -29.27
C VAL A 221 1.45 9.40 -30.64
N GLU A 222 0.67 9.26 -31.72
CA GLU A 222 1.19 9.31 -33.09
C GLU A 222 1.87 10.64 -33.40
N ASN A 223 1.21 11.76 -33.08
CA ASN A 223 1.79 13.09 -33.24
C ASN A 223 3.08 13.28 -32.44
N ALA A 224 3.17 12.70 -31.25
CA ALA A 224 4.40 12.74 -30.44
C ALA A 224 5.52 11.91 -31.07
N ARG A 225 5.19 10.73 -31.60
CA ARG A 225 6.14 9.87 -32.33
C ARG A 225 6.65 10.55 -33.60
N GLU A 226 5.78 11.15 -34.39
CA GLU A 226 6.17 11.89 -35.61
C GLU A 226 7.04 13.10 -35.30
N ARG A 227 6.70 13.89 -34.27
CA ARG A 227 7.55 15.00 -33.81
C ARG A 227 8.94 14.53 -33.39
N TYR A 228 9.01 13.37 -32.73
CA TYR A 228 10.29 12.78 -32.34
C TYR A 228 11.10 12.35 -33.56
N LYS A 229 10.47 11.68 -34.54
CA LYS A 229 11.08 11.32 -35.81
C LYS A 229 11.65 12.55 -36.53
N THR A 230 10.87 13.62 -36.67
CA THR A 230 11.33 14.87 -37.32
C THR A 230 12.49 15.54 -36.56
N ASP A 231 12.48 15.54 -35.22
CA ASP A 231 13.60 16.07 -34.44
C ASP A 231 14.88 15.24 -34.64
N LEU A 232 14.74 13.92 -34.70
CA LEU A 232 15.82 12.99 -34.94
C LEU A 232 16.43 13.17 -36.34
N GLU A 233 15.59 13.32 -37.36
CA GLU A 233 16.01 13.65 -38.74
C GLU A 233 16.78 14.97 -38.78
N ARG A 234 16.28 16.02 -38.12
CA ARG A 234 16.95 17.32 -38.06
C ARG A 234 18.33 17.22 -37.41
N ARG A 235 18.41 16.52 -36.27
CA ARG A 235 19.67 16.29 -35.54
C ARG A 235 20.65 15.50 -36.39
N PHE A 236 20.16 14.46 -37.06
CA PHE A 236 20.98 13.64 -37.97
C PHE A 236 21.55 14.49 -39.10
N LEU A 237 20.74 15.29 -39.80
CA LEU A 237 21.20 16.16 -40.88
C LEU A 237 22.22 17.19 -40.41
N HIS A 238 22.01 17.77 -39.22
CA HIS A 238 22.96 18.72 -38.64
C HIS A 238 24.30 18.03 -38.28
N ALA A 239 24.26 16.86 -37.64
CA ALA A 239 25.45 16.09 -37.30
C ALA A 239 26.20 15.60 -38.55
N ALA A 240 25.48 15.23 -39.60
CA ALA A 240 26.01 14.76 -40.88
C ALA A 240 26.74 15.85 -41.68
N GLN A 241 26.29 17.11 -41.58
CA GLN A 241 26.95 18.25 -42.20
C GLN A 241 28.22 18.68 -41.45
N GLY A 242 28.26 18.47 -40.13
CA GLY A 242 29.45 18.70 -39.31
C GLY A 242 30.49 17.58 -39.42
N GLU A 243 31.52 17.66 -38.57
CA GLU A 243 32.53 16.60 -38.41
C GLU A 243 32.12 15.52 -37.37
N GLY A 244 30.89 15.59 -36.86
CA GLY A 244 30.35 14.71 -35.82
C GLY A 244 29.98 13.32 -36.33
N VAL A 245 30.91 12.59 -36.93
CA VAL A 245 30.66 11.29 -37.59
C VAL A 245 30.14 10.22 -36.60
N ASP A 246 30.69 10.15 -35.39
CA ASP A 246 30.22 9.20 -34.37
C ASP A 246 28.79 9.52 -33.89
N GLU A 247 28.47 10.80 -33.71
CA GLU A 247 27.13 11.27 -33.32
C GLU A 247 26.12 10.99 -34.44
N ALA A 248 26.46 11.32 -35.69
CA ALA A 248 25.63 11.06 -36.85
C ALA A 248 25.37 9.55 -37.03
N MET A 249 26.36 8.69 -36.77
CA MET A 249 26.19 7.23 -36.80
C MET A 249 25.26 6.72 -35.68
N GLY A 250 25.34 7.31 -34.48
CA GLY A 250 24.41 7.01 -33.39
C GLY A 250 22.97 7.40 -33.73
N LEU A 251 22.77 8.61 -34.24
CA LEU A 251 21.46 9.12 -34.67
C LEU A 251 20.88 8.32 -35.83
N LEU A 252 21.71 7.91 -36.80
CA LEU A 252 21.28 7.08 -37.92
C LEU A 252 20.75 5.71 -37.46
N LYS A 253 21.42 5.08 -36.50
CA LYS A 253 20.94 3.80 -35.91
C LYS A 253 19.61 3.97 -35.19
N GLU A 254 19.42 5.09 -34.49
CA GLU A 254 18.14 5.37 -33.84
C GLU A 254 17.05 5.67 -34.89
N LEU A 255 17.39 6.41 -35.95
CA LEU A 255 16.45 6.82 -37.00
C LEU A 255 15.97 5.64 -37.85
N ASP A 256 16.82 4.65 -38.11
CA ASP A 256 16.49 3.41 -38.82
C ASP A 256 15.29 2.68 -38.20
N ALA A 257 15.13 2.74 -36.87
CA ALA A 257 13.99 2.14 -36.18
C ALA A 257 12.65 2.85 -36.45
N TYR A 258 12.66 4.05 -37.04
CA TYR A 258 11.48 4.87 -37.31
C TYR A 258 11.19 5.09 -38.80
N LEU A 259 12.14 4.77 -39.68
CA LEU A 259 11.98 4.95 -41.12
C LEU A 259 11.36 3.71 -41.76
N SER A 260 10.45 3.94 -42.70
CA SER A 260 10.07 2.93 -43.69
C SER A 260 11.12 2.88 -44.81
N GLU A 261 11.06 1.85 -45.65
CA GLU A 261 11.98 1.72 -46.80
C GLU A 261 11.89 2.91 -47.78
N GLU A 262 10.68 3.45 -47.96
CA GLU A 262 10.41 4.62 -48.78
C GLU A 262 10.95 5.91 -48.13
N ASP A 263 10.72 6.08 -46.82
CA ASP A 263 11.22 7.25 -46.08
C ASP A 263 12.75 7.27 -46.00
N ALA A 264 13.40 6.10 -46.05
CA ALA A 264 14.85 5.99 -45.95
C ALA A 264 15.58 6.35 -47.26
N GLU A 265 14.91 6.30 -48.41
CA GLU A 265 15.52 6.54 -49.74
C GLU A 265 16.35 7.84 -49.81
N PRO A 266 15.82 9.02 -49.39
CA PRO A 266 16.54 10.28 -49.47
C PRO A 266 17.82 10.31 -48.62
N TYR A 267 17.87 9.48 -47.58
CA TYR A 267 19.00 9.43 -46.64
C TYR A 267 20.05 8.42 -47.03
N ARG A 268 19.81 7.51 -47.99
CA ARG A 268 20.73 6.41 -48.32
C ARG A 268 22.13 6.87 -48.70
N GLU A 269 22.24 7.86 -49.58
CA GLU A 269 23.54 8.36 -50.03
C GLU A 269 24.31 9.03 -48.87
N LEU A 270 23.62 9.84 -48.08
CA LEU A 270 24.19 10.51 -46.92
C LEU A 270 24.63 9.50 -45.85
N ALA A 271 23.76 8.53 -45.53
CA ALA A 271 24.02 7.44 -44.61
C ALA A 271 25.24 6.61 -45.05
N ARG A 272 25.33 6.26 -46.34
CA ARG A 272 26.48 5.55 -46.91
C ARG A 272 27.77 6.35 -46.75
N GLY A 273 27.72 7.66 -46.98
CA GLY A 273 28.86 8.55 -46.76
C GLY A 273 29.32 8.57 -45.29
N ILE A 274 28.40 8.69 -44.35
CA ILE A 274 28.70 8.69 -42.90
C ILE A 274 29.25 7.34 -42.45
N ILE A 275 28.63 6.24 -42.88
CA ILE A 275 29.10 4.87 -42.61
C ILE A 275 30.54 4.68 -43.13
N GLY A 276 30.82 5.17 -44.34
CA GLY A 276 32.16 5.15 -44.94
C GLY A 276 33.17 5.91 -44.09
N LYS A 277 32.87 7.17 -43.75
CA LYS A 277 33.72 8.02 -42.90
C LYS A 277 33.93 7.43 -41.50
N ALA A 278 32.88 6.88 -40.88
CA ALA A 278 32.95 6.27 -39.55
C ALA A 278 33.92 5.07 -39.56
N ARG A 279 33.79 4.20 -40.57
CA ARG A 279 34.67 3.06 -40.77
C ARG A 279 36.12 3.50 -41.00
N GLU A 280 36.34 4.53 -41.82
CA GLU A 280 37.69 5.07 -42.09
C GLU A 280 38.32 5.67 -40.83
N ASN A 281 37.55 6.44 -40.06
CA ASN A 281 38.00 7.03 -38.78
C ASN A 281 38.37 5.96 -37.75
N LEU A 282 37.58 4.90 -37.63
CA LEU A 282 37.89 3.77 -36.76
C LEU A 282 39.14 3.01 -37.24
N GLY A 283 39.24 2.76 -38.55
CA GLY A 283 40.42 2.12 -39.15
C GLY A 283 41.71 2.94 -38.94
N ALA A 284 41.64 4.26 -39.11
CA ALA A 284 42.76 5.17 -38.84
C ALA A 284 43.15 5.15 -37.36
N SER A 285 42.17 5.22 -36.46
CA SER A 285 42.37 5.17 -35.00
C SER A 285 42.99 3.85 -34.55
N PHE A 286 42.53 2.73 -35.12
CA PHE A 286 43.11 1.41 -34.87
C PHE A 286 44.57 1.33 -35.31
N LYS A 287 44.88 1.75 -36.55
CA LYS A 287 46.25 1.76 -37.08
C LYS A 287 47.17 2.64 -36.23
N LEU A 288 46.70 3.82 -35.82
CA LEU A 288 47.45 4.72 -34.96
C LEU A 288 47.70 4.11 -33.58
N ALA A 289 46.70 3.49 -32.95
CA ALA A 289 46.86 2.81 -31.66
C ALA A 289 47.85 1.63 -31.73
N VAL A 290 47.82 0.84 -32.81
CA VAL A 290 48.78 -0.25 -33.04
C VAL A 290 50.20 0.29 -33.23
N ARG A 291 50.38 1.36 -34.04
CA ARG A 291 51.66 2.00 -34.28
C ARG A 291 52.26 2.56 -32.99
N ASP A 292 51.43 3.19 -32.17
CA ASP A 292 51.84 3.81 -30.90
C ASP A 292 51.93 2.78 -29.75
N LYS A 293 51.79 1.48 -30.04
CA LYS A 293 51.83 0.36 -29.08
C LYS A 293 50.81 0.47 -27.93
N ARG A 294 49.70 1.20 -28.16
CA ARG A 294 48.57 1.29 -27.22
C ARG A 294 47.67 0.06 -27.37
N TRP A 295 48.17 -1.10 -26.94
CA TRP A 295 47.54 -2.40 -27.19
C TRP A 295 46.11 -2.53 -26.64
N ARG A 296 45.84 -1.97 -25.45
CA ARG A 296 44.49 -1.95 -24.85
C ARG A 296 43.50 -1.16 -25.71
N ASP A 297 43.90 0.03 -26.17
CA ASP A 297 43.06 0.86 -27.04
C ASP A 297 42.85 0.19 -28.39
N ALA A 298 43.90 -0.37 -28.98
CA ALA A 298 43.83 -1.10 -30.24
C ALA A 298 42.86 -2.30 -30.14
N ALA A 299 42.91 -3.09 -29.06
CA ALA A 299 41.98 -4.19 -28.84
C ALA A 299 40.52 -3.70 -28.73
N ARG A 300 40.27 -2.67 -27.92
CA ARG A 300 38.93 -2.08 -27.77
C ARG A 300 38.36 -1.52 -29.07
N ILE A 301 39.17 -0.79 -29.84
CA ILE A 301 38.76 -0.25 -31.15
C ILE A 301 38.54 -1.39 -32.15
N GLY A 302 39.39 -2.42 -32.11
CA GLY A 302 39.27 -3.59 -32.97
C GLY A 302 37.97 -4.35 -32.73
N GLU A 303 37.58 -4.56 -31.48
CA GLU A 303 36.27 -5.14 -31.12
C GLU A 303 35.11 -4.30 -31.65
N ARG A 304 35.20 -2.97 -31.53
CA ARG A 304 34.19 -2.05 -32.08
C ARG A 304 34.06 -2.19 -33.60
N ILE A 305 35.18 -2.27 -34.34
CA ILE A 305 35.17 -2.49 -35.80
C ILE A 305 34.48 -3.81 -36.15
N ILE A 306 34.78 -4.89 -35.42
CA ILE A 306 34.20 -6.22 -35.66
C ILE A 306 32.69 -6.22 -35.41
N ASN A 307 32.23 -5.52 -34.37
CA ASN A 307 30.82 -5.47 -33.99
C ASN A 307 30.01 -4.53 -34.89
N GLU A 308 30.54 -3.36 -35.23
CA GLU A 308 29.83 -2.35 -36.03
C GLU A 308 29.90 -2.62 -37.55
N PHE A 309 30.97 -3.28 -38.02
CA PHE A 309 31.21 -3.52 -39.45
C PHE A 309 31.60 -4.98 -39.76
N PRO A 310 30.78 -5.97 -39.37
CA PRO A 310 31.16 -7.39 -39.34
C PRO A 310 31.50 -7.99 -40.71
N ASN A 311 30.93 -7.44 -41.78
CA ASN A 311 31.03 -7.94 -43.17
C ASN A 311 32.03 -7.12 -44.00
N THR A 312 32.99 -6.46 -43.35
CA THR A 312 34.02 -5.69 -44.04
C THR A 312 35.36 -6.42 -44.00
N ARG A 313 36.15 -6.29 -45.08
CA ARG A 313 37.53 -6.80 -45.12
C ARG A 313 38.38 -6.31 -43.96
N MET A 314 38.16 -5.06 -43.53
CA MET A 314 38.81 -4.48 -42.35
C MET A 314 38.51 -5.29 -41.07
N ALA A 315 37.26 -5.71 -40.86
CA ALA A 315 36.91 -6.53 -39.71
C ALA A 315 37.54 -7.94 -39.78
N GLU A 316 37.67 -8.52 -40.97
CA GLU A 316 38.38 -9.80 -41.14
C GLU A 316 39.86 -9.69 -40.77
N GLU A 317 40.53 -8.64 -41.27
CA GLU A 317 41.93 -8.35 -40.94
C GLU A 317 42.10 -8.11 -39.43
N VAL A 318 41.21 -7.33 -38.81
CA VAL A 318 41.23 -7.05 -37.36
C VAL A 318 40.96 -8.32 -36.54
N ARG A 319 40.03 -9.21 -36.94
CA ARG A 319 39.77 -10.49 -36.26
C ARG A 319 41.03 -11.35 -36.18
N SER A 320 41.83 -11.39 -37.25
CA SER A 320 43.10 -12.15 -37.25
C SER A 320 44.14 -11.60 -36.27
N LEU A 321 44.07 -10.30 -35.96
CA LEU A 321 45.06 -9.61 -35.12
C LEU A 321 44.61 -9.48 -33.66
N ILE A 322 43.32 -9.57 -33.37
CA ILE A 322 42.74 -9.18 -32.08
C ILE A 322 43.27 -10.00 -30.90
N ASP A 323 43.45 -11.31 -31.07
CA ASP A 323 43.91 -12.19 -29.99
C ASP A 323 45.36 -11.87 -29.60
N SER A 324 46.20 -11.58 -30.60
CA SER A 324 47.58 -11.14 -30.35
C SER A 324 47.66 -9.78 -29.65
N LEU A 325 46.72 -8.87 -29.95
CA LEU A 325 46.64 -7.56 -29.30
C LEU A 325 46.17 -7.69 -27.84
N ARG A 326 45.23 -8.60 -27.56
CA ARG A 326 44.76 -8.90 -26.21
C ARG A 326 45.86 -9.53 -25.35
N GLU A 327 46.61 -10.48 -25.90
CA GLU A 327 47.74 -11.11 -25.20
C GLU A 327 48.80 -10.06 -24.82
N ARG A 328 49.17 -9.19 -25.77
CA ARG A 328 50.10 -8.08 -25.52
C ARG A 328 49.55 -7.06 -24.51
N ALA A 329 48.25 -6.75 -24.59
CA ALA A 329 47.61 -5.86 -23.64
C ALA A 329 47.62 -6.42 -22.20
N GLY A 330 47.52 -7.75 -22.05
CA GLY A 330 47.64 -8.45 -20.77
C GLY A 330 49.07 -8.55 -20.26
N SER A 331 50.06 -8.69 -21.14
CA SER A 331 51.47 -8.78 -20.75
C SER A 331 52.07 -7.45 -20.27
N VAL A 332 51.58 -6.31 -20.76
CA VAL A 332 52.04 -4.97 -20.34
C VAL A 332 51.56 -4.58 -18.93
N VAL A 333 50.65 -5.35 -18.33
CA VAL A 333 50.09 -5.07 -16.98
C VAL A 333 50.89 -5.75 -15.86
N ARG A 334 51.78 -6.68 -16.20
CA ARG A 334 52.70 -7.33 -15.25
C ARG A 334 54.05 -6.62 -15.26
#